data_AF-A0A2V2EYP8-F1
#
_entry.id   AF-A0A2V2EYP8-F1
#
_cell.length_a   1.000
_cell.length_b   1.000
_cell.length_c   1.000
_cell.angle_alpha   90.00
_cell.angle_beta   90.00
_cell.angle_gamma   90.00
#
_symmetry.space_group_name_H-M   'P 1'
#
loop_
_entity.id
_entity.type
_entity.pdbx_description
1 polymer ?
#
loop_
_entity_poly.entity_id
_entity_poly.type
_entity_poly.pdbx_seq_one_letter_code
_entity_poly.pdbx_strand_id
1 'polypeptide(L)'
;MERRAFFCLLAAVFGLLALFASGCAPERRYAHSEGSLLSLEKAYADGCLTESDLQNIAYYYHTRFGESTFAGAFTPAPKTPATLAEETICRIKRTYLDEVAGVPDGSFDRVYIVGYFGSYGGCAAVGLRSDYIAIDPLLYPEYTIGGVSFYDYDPSAVSIWRSDALEQ
;
A
#
# COMPACT_ATOMS: atom_id res chain seq x y z
N MET A 1 28.30 -11.33 -47.09
CA MET A 1 28.45 -11.46 -45.62
C MET A 1 27.59 -10.47 -44.84
N GLU A 2 26.94 -9.48 -45.49
CA GLU A 2 26.19 -8.41 -44.81
C GLU A 2 24.73 -8.72 -44.45
N ARG A 3 24.06 -9.64 -45.18
CA ARG A 3 22.67 -10.02 -44.90
C ARG A 3 22.46 -10.75 -43.57
N ARG A 4 23.48 -11.43 -43.04
CA ARG A 4 23.39 -12.19 -41.79
C ARG A 4 23.52 -11.31 -40.54
N ALA A 5 24.33 -10.25 -40.62
CA ALA A 5 24.48 -9.28 -39.52
C ALA A 5 23.21 -8.44 -39.29
N PHE A 6 22.49 -8.12 -40.38
CA PHE A 6 21.26 -7.32 -40.31
C PHE A 6 20.10 -8.05 -39.61
N PHE A 7 19.96 -9.36 -39.81
CA PHE A 7 18.95 -10.18 -39.13
C PHE A 7 19.24 -10.40 -37.64
N CYS A 8 20.52 -10.47 -37.24
CA CYS A 8 20.89 -10.57 -35.82
C CYS A 8 20.61 -9.26 -35.05
N LEU A 9 20.80 -8.10 -35.68
CA LEU A 9 20.50 -6.79 -35.08
C LEU A 9 18.99 -6.57 -34.86
N LEU A 10 18.15 -7.01 -35.80
CA LEU A 10 16.68 -6.93 -35.67
C LEU A 10 16.12 -7.84 -34.57
N ALA A 11 16.70 -9.03 -34.37
CA ALA A 11 16.31 -9.93 -33.28
C ALA A 11 16.74 -9.41 -31.90
N ALA A 12 17.89 -8.73 -31.81
CA ALA A 12 18.35 -8.12 -30.56
C ALA A 12 17.48 -6.92 -30.12
N VAL A 13 16.97 -6.13 -31.07
CA VAL A 13 16.08 -4.99 -30.76
C VAL A 13 14.68 -5.46 -30.34
N PHE A 14 14.15 -6.55 -30.91
CA PHE A 14 12.88 -7.15 -30.46
C PHE A 14 12.99 -7.86 -29.10
N GLY A 15 14.15 -8.45 -28.78
CA GLY A 15 14.40 -9.05 -27.47
C GLY A 15 14.50 -8.04 -26.32
N LEU A 16 14.92 -6.81 -26.60
CA LEU A 16 15.00 -5.72 -25.61
C LEU A 16 13.67 -5.00 -25.36
N LEU A 17 12.70 -5.11 -26.27
CA LEU A 17 11.38 -4.48 -26.13
C LEU A 17 10.39 -5.28 -25.26
N ALA A 18 10.67 -6.56 -24.99
CA ALA A 18 9.82 -7.41 -24.15
C ALA A 18 10.09 -7.27 -22.63
N LEU A 19 11.14 -6.55 -22.23
CA LEU A 19 11.54 -6.41 -20.82
C LEU A 19 10.89 -5.24 -20.07
N PHE A 20 10.01 -4.46 -20.71
CA PHE A 20 9.38 -3.28 -20.10
C PHE A 20 7.85 -3.38 -19.95
N ALA A 21 7.26 -4.55 -20.19
CA ALA A 21 5.83 -4.77 -19.92
C ALA A 21 5.61 -5.44 -18.55
N SER A 22 6.24 -4.90 -17.49
CA SER A 22 5.88 -5.23 -16.10
C SER A 22 4.88 -4.24 -15.51
N GLY A 23 4.16 -3.49 -16.35
CA GLY A 23 3.04 -2.70 -15.89
C GLY A 23 1.93 -3.63 -15.44
N CYS A 24 1.37 -3.40 -14.25
CA CYS A 24 0.23 -4.18 -13.78
C CYS A 24 -0.92 -4.07 -14.76
N ALA A 25 -1.15 -5.16 -15.51
CA ALA A 25 -2.31 -5.26 -16.35
C ALA A 25 -3.56 -5.19 -15.46
N PRO A 26 -4.57 -4.40 -15.83
CA PRO A 26 -5.88 -4.44 -15.20
C PRO A 26 -6.55 -5.78 -15.61
N GLU A 27 -6.04 -6.89 -15.11
CA GLU A 27 -6.70 -8.19 -15.25
C GLU A 27 -7.89 -8.25 -14.29
N ARG A 28 -9.03 -8.65 -14.88
CA ARG A 28 -10.36 -8.93 -14.33
C ARG A 28 -10.68 -8.32 -12.97
N ARG A 29 -11.75 -7.52 -12.97
CA ARG A 29 -12.44 -6.86 -11.84
C ARG A 29 -12.70 -7.72 -10.57
N TYR A 30 -12.40 -9.02 -10.60
CA TYR A 30 -12.71 -10.03 -9.59
C TYR A 30 -11.63 -11.12 -9.47
N ALA A 31 -10.38 -10.85 -9.85
CA ALA A 31 -9.29 -11.78 -9.56
C ALA A 31 -9.11 -11.84 -8.04
N HIS A 32 -9.29 -13.03 -7.45
CA HIS A 32 -9.24 -13.24 -6.00
C HIS A 32 -8.00 -12.58 -5.39
N SER A 33 -8.21 -11.58 -4.54
CA SER A 33 -7.14 -10.91 -3.82
C SER A 33 -6.40 -11.88 -2.90
N GLU A 34 -5.07 -11.76 -2.90
CA GLU A 34 -4.16 -12.59 -2.10
C GLU A 34 -3.78 -11.87 -0.79
N GLY A 35 -4.74 -11.20 -0.17
CA GLY A 35 -4.53 -10.41 1.03
C GLY A 35 -5.82 -9.83 1.57
N SER A 36 -5.71 -9.15 2.72
CA SER A 36 -6.82 -8.50 3.41
C SER A 36 -6.45 -7.07 3.81
N LEU A 37 -7.40 -6.12 3.77
CA LEU A 37 -7.22 -4.81 4.41
C LEU A 37 -7.83 -4.82 5.82
N LEU A 38 -7.02 -4.38 6.78
CA LEU A 38 -7.40 -4.30 8.18
C LEU A 38 -7.32 -2.85 8.65
N SER A 39 -8.13 -2.49 9.64
CA SER A 39 -7.90 -1.27 10.41
C SER A 39 -6.64 -1.44 11.27
N LEU A 40 -6.06 -0.32 11.73
CA LEU A 40 -4.94 -0.34 12.66
C LEU A 40 -5.27 -1.09 13.95
N GLU A 41 -6.46 -0.90 14.51
CA GLU A 41 -6.91 -1.59 15.73
C GLU A 41 -7.01 -3.09 15.51
N LYS A 42 -7.59 -3.52 14.38
CA LYS A 42 -7.73 -4.95 14.09
C LYS A 42 -6.38 -5.61 13.87
N ALA A 43 -5.49 -4.96 13.12
CA ALA A 43 -4.15 -5.47 12.86
C ALA A 43 -3.31 -5.60 14.15
N TYR A 44 -3.44 -4.64 15.08
CA TYR A 44 -2.83 -4.74 16.40
C TYR A 44 -3.46 -5.84 17.27
N ALA A 45 -4.79 -5.91 17.32
CA ALA A 45 -5.51 -6.93 18.10
C ALA A 45 -5.21 -8.36 17.61
N ASP A 46 -4.98 -8.54 16.31
CA ASP A 46 -4.59 -9.81 15.70
C ASP A 46 -3.10 -10.14 15.84
N GLY A 47 -2.30 -9.24 16.42
CA GLY A 47 -0.85 -9.40 16.56
C GLY A 47 -0.05 -9.25 15.25
N CYS A 48 -0.66 -8.75 14.16
CA CYS A 48 0.08 -8.37 12.94
C CYS A 48 0.95 -7.13 13.17
N LEU A 49 0.56 -6.27 14.12
CA LEU A 49 1.35 -5.10 14.53
C LEU A 49 1.71 -5.18 16.01
N THR A 50 2.93 -4.77 16.33
CA THR A 50 3.40 -4.52 17.69
C THR A 50 3.18 -3.05 18.08
N GLU A 51 3.32 -2.73 19.37
CA GLU A 51 3.30 -1.33 19.85
C GLU A 51 4.41 -0.49 19.16
N SER A 52 5.59 -1.06 18.93
CA SER A 52 6.69 -0.37 18.25
C SER A 52 6.34 -0.08 16.78
N ASP A 53 5.63 -0.98 16.11
CA ASP A 53 5.15 -0.74 14.75
C ASP A 53 4.14 0.41 14.72
N LEU A 54 3.21 0.44 15.68
CA LEU A 54 2.25 1.55 15.83
C LEU A 54 2.95 2.90 16.07
N GLN A 55 4.00 2.95 16.89
CA GLN A 55 4.79 4.18 17.10
C GLN A 55 5.42 4.68 15.80
N ASN A 56 5.97 3.78 14.99
CA ASN A 56 6.52 4.13 13.68
C ASN A 56 5.43 4.62 12.71
N ILE A 57 4.28 3.94 12.66
CA ILE A 57 3.16 4.34 11.81
C ILE A 57 2.63 5.72 12.23
N ALA A 58 2.45 5.96 13.53
CA ALA A 58 2.01 7.26 14.06
C ALA A 58 2.99 8.37 13.66
N TYR A 59 4.30 8.15 13.83
CA TYR A 59 5.31 9.11 13.40
C TYR A 59 5.20 9.45 11.90
N TYR A 60 5.12 8.44 11.03
CA TYR A 60 5.01 8.68 9.58
C TYR A 60 3.66 9.24 9.16
N TYR A 61 2.59 8.96 9.92
CA TYR A 61 1.28 9.53 9.71
C TYR A 61 1.30 11.04 9.97
N HIS A 62 1.87 11.50 11.09
CA HIS A 62 1.94 12.92 11.42
C HIS A 62 2.88 13.69 10.49
N THR A 63 4.01 13.09 10.11
CA THR A 63 4.99 13.76 9.26
C THR A 63 4.62 13.80 7.77
N ARG A 64 3.54 13.12 7.33
CA ARG A 64 3.20 12.97 5.90
C ARG A 64 2.90 14.28 5.17
N PHE A 65 2.48 15.32 5.88
CA PHE A 65 2.20 16.65 5.32
C PHE A 65 3.25 17.70 5.68
N GLY A 66 4.39 17.28 6.23
CA GLY A 66 5.51 18.19 6.54
C GLY A 66 5.37 18.96 7.85
N GLU A 67 4.28 18.79 8.60
CA GLU A 67 4.10 19.36 9.94
C GLU A 67 4.26 18.27 10.99
N SER A 68 5.38 18.27 11.72
CA SER A 68 5.60 17.32 12.82
C SER A 68 5.03 17.88 14.12
N THR A 69 3.77 17.56 14.44
CA THR A 69 3.25 17.72 15.80
C THR A 69 3.55 16.50 16.68
N PHE A 70 4.30 15.50 16.19
CA PHE A 70 4.73 14.36 17.00
C PHE A 70 5.71 14.82 18.08
N ALA A 71 5.14 15.22 19.21
CA ALA A 71 5.84 15.73 20.38
C ALA A 71 6.42 14.54 21.15
N GLY A 72 7.58 14.06 20.72
CA GLY A 72 8.28 12.99 21.43
C GLY A 72 9.73 12.83 20.99
N ALA A 73 10.57 12.38 21.91
CA ALA A 73 11.96 11.98 21.64
C ALA A 73 12.06 10.62 20.89
N PHE A 74 10.97 10.16 20.30
CA PHE A 74 10.92 8.91 19.56
C PHE A 74 11.75 9.04 18.28
N THR A 75 12.66 8.10 18.06
CA THR A 75 13.41 8.01 16.81
C THR A 75 12.78 6.89 15.98
N PRO A 76 12.11 7.20 14.86
CA PRO A 76 11.48 6.18 14.03
C PRO A 76 12.55 5.30 13.38
N ALA A 77 12.24 4.02 13.24
CA ALA A 77 12.97 3.13 12.35
C ALA A 77 12.73 3.57 10.90
N PRO A 78 13.77 3.62 10.06
CA PRO A 78 13.60 3.92 8.65
C PRO A 78 12.73 2.85 7.97
N LYS A 79 11.81 3.28 7.11
CA LYS A 79 11.01 2.37 6.29
C LYS A 79 11.93 1.47 5.46
N THR A 80 11.80 0.17 5.66
CA THR A 80 12.54 -0.87 4.93
C THR A 80 11.55 -1.89 4.40
N PRO A 81 11.28 -1.92 3.08
CA PRO A 81 11.84 -1.05 2.03
C PRO A 81 11.34 0.40 2.15
N ALA A 82 12.06 1.34 1.53
CA ALA A 82 11.73 2.77 1.56
C ALA A 82 10.47 3.12 0.75
N THR A 83 10.21 2.35 -0.31
CA THR A 83 9.02 2.41 -1.15
C THR A 83 8.46 1.00 -1.35
N LEU A 84 7.17 0.90 -1.64
CA LEU A 84 6.56 -0.38 -2.01
C LEU A 84 7.05 -0.83 -3.38
N ALA A 85 7.21 -2.15 -3.55
CA ALA A 85 7.41 -2.75 -4.85
C ALA A 85 6.14 -2.64 -5.70
N GLU A 86 6.28 -2.51 -7.03
CA GLU A 86 5.15 -2.37 -7.96
C GLU A 86 4.17 -3.55 -7.84
N GLU A 87 4.68 -4.77 -7.71
CA GLU A 87 3.87 -5.97 -7.50
C GLU A 87 2.99 -5.86 -6.24
N THR A 88 3.56 -5.42 -5.12
CA THR A 88 2.84 -5.20 -3.86
C THR A 88 1.76 -4.13 -4.01
N ILE A 89 2.08 -3.02 -4.70
CA ILE A 89 1.10 -1.97 -4.99
C ILE A 89 -0.11 -2.55 -5.72
N CYS A 90 0.11 -3.43 -6.69
CA CYS A 90 -0.98 -4.02 -7.47
C CYS A 90 -1.81 -5.03 -6.69
N ARG A 91 -1.17 -5.84 -5.84
CA ARG A 91 -1.88 -6.73 -4.91
C ARG A 91 -2.77 -5.95 -3.94
N ILE A 92 -2.26 -4.85 -3.38
CA ILE A 92 -3.04 -3.95 -2.51
C ILE A 92 -4.24 -3.36 -3.26
N LYS A 93 -4.03 -2.82 -4.47
CA LYS A 93 -5.12 -2.22 -5.27
C LYS A 93 -6.21 -3.23 -5.62
N ARG A 94 -5.84 -4.47 -5.95
CA ARG A 94 -6.81 -5.57 -6.19
C ARG A 94 -7.58 -5.92 -4.93
N THR A 95 -6.90 -6.01 -3.79
CA THR A 95 -7.54 -6.25 -2.47
C THR A 95 -8.60 -5.19 -2.18
N TYR A 96 -8.26 -3.91 -2.39
CA TYR A 96 -9.23 -2.82 -2.22
C TYR A 96 -10.43 -2.94 -3.17
N LEU A 97 -10.19 -3.28 -4.44
CA LEU A 97 -11.28 -3.45 -5.41
C LEU A 97 -12.24 -4.58 -5.04
N ASP A 98 -11.72 -5.70 -4.53
CA ASP A 98 -12.54 -6.83 -4.10
C ASP A 98 -13.43 -6.43 -2.91
N GLU A 99 -12.92 -5.64 -1.97
CA GLU A 99 -13.70 -5.14 -0.83
C GLU A 99 -14.82 -4.18 -1.26
N VAL A 100 -14.62 -3.43 -2.36
CA VAL A 100 -15.60 -2.46 -2.88
C VAL A 100 -16.31 -2.94 -4.15
N ALA A 101 -16.28 -4.25 -4.44
CA ALA A 101 -16.75 -4.85 -5.68
C ALA A 101 -18.22 -4.53 -6.06
N GLY A 102 -19.02 -4.07 -5.09
CA GLY A 102 -20.39 -3.59 -5.30
C GLY A 102 -20.51 -2.17 -5.88
N VAL A 103 -19.41 -1.43 -6.04
CA VAL A 103 -19.42 -0.06 -6.54
C VAL A 103 -19.35 -0.05 -8.08
N PRO A 104 -20.38 0.47 -8.79
CA PRO A 104 -20.48 0.39 -10.25
C PRO A 104 -19.28 0.95 -11.02
N ASP A 105 -18.68 2.01 -10.47
CA ASP A 105 -17.57 2.76 -11.07
C ASP A 105 -16.19 2.28 -10.60
N GLY A 106 -16.14 1.21 -9.79
CA GLY A 106 -14.89 0.66 -9.25
C GLY A 106 -13.93 0.23 -10.35
N SER A 107 -12.75 0.82 -10.38
CA SER A 107 -11.71 0.55 -11.40
C SER A 107 -10.32 0.59 -10.78
N PHE A 108 -9.44 -0.29 -11.25
CA PHE A 108 -8.07 -0.45 -10.76
C PHE A 108 -7.23 0.81 -10.93
N ASP A 109 -7.35 1.46 -12.09
CA ASP A 109 -6.58 2.67 -12.43
C ASP A 109 -6.99 3.89 -11.61
N ARG A 110 -8.15 3.78 -10.94
CA ARG A 110 -8.77 4.80 -10.10
C ARG A 110 -8.56 4.55 -8.61
N VAL A 111 -7.72 3.56 -8.26
CA VAL A 111 -7.23 3.32 -6.89
C VAL A 111 -5.82 3.84 -6.75
N TYR A 112 -5.55 4.60 -5.70
CA TYR A 112 -4.30 5.28 -5.45
C TYR A 112 -3.77 4.94 -4.05
N ILE A 113 -2.49 4.60 -3.97
CA ILE A 113 -1.77 4.59 -2.70
C ILE A 113 -1.20 6.00 -2.52
N VAL A 114 -1.79 6.75 -1.59
CA VAL A 114 -1.46 8.16 -1.32
C VAL A 114 -0.46 8.33 -0.18
N GLY A 115 -0.16 7.25 0.55
CA GLY A 115 0.84 7.23 1.60
C GLY A 115 1.39 5.84 1.85
N TYR A 116 2.65 5.76 2.29
CA TYR A 116 3.30 4.53 2.72
C TYR A 116 4.01 4.79 4.06
N PHE A 117 3.52 4.09 5.09
CA PHE A 117 3.93 4.30 6.47
C PHE A 117 4.93 3.24 6.96
N GLY A 118 5.11 2.14 6.24
CA GLY A 118 6.13 1.13 6.51
C GLY A 118 5.64 -0.29 6.22
N SER A 119 6.56 -1.25 6.34
CA SER A 119 6.29 -2.68 6.26
C SER A 119 6.68 -3.33 7.58
N TYR A 120 5.82 -4.21 8.11
CA TYR A 120 5.92 -4.75 9.45
C TYR A 120 5.44 -6.20 9.45
N GLY A 121 6.32 -7.17 9.73
CA GLY A 121 5.92 -8.57 9.92
C GLY A 121 5.08 -9.19 8.79
N GLY A 122 5.28 -8.76 7.54
CA GLY A 122 4.49 -9.23 6.39
C GLY A 122 3.22 -8.42 6.09
N CYS A 123 2.95 -7.40 6.90
CA CYS A 123 1.92 -6.40 6.69
C CYS A 123 2.53 -5.10 6.11
N ALA A 124 1.77 -4.32 5.35
CA ALA A 124 2.15 -3.01 4.85
C ALA A 124 1.12 -1.95 5.27
N ALA A 125 1.59 -0.86 5.88
CA ALA A 125 0.75 0.26 6.29
C ALA A 125 0.69 1.31 5.18
N VAL A 126 -0.51 1.56 4.65
CA VAL A 126 -0.73 2.40 3.45
C VAL A 126 -1.92 3.34 3.61
N GLY A 127 -1.85 4.50 2.96
CA GLY A 127 -3.01 5.35 2.75
C GLY A 127 -3.64 5.01 1.40
N LEU A 128 -4.93 4.66 1.38
CA LEU A 128 -5.65 4.30 0.16
C LEU A 128 -6.70 5.36 -0.19
N ARG A 129 -6.86 5.62 -1.49
CA ARG A 129 -7.90 6.51 -2.00
C ARG A 129 -8.44 5.98 -3.33
N SER A 130 -9.73 6.19 -3.56
CA SER A 130 -10.33 6.14 -4.89
C SER A 130 -11.02 7.47 -5.20
N ASP A 131 -11.32 7.72 -6.47
CA ASP A 131 -12.07 8.90 -6.93
C ASP A 131 -13.56 8.57 -7.21
N TYR A 132 -13.99 7.34 -6.91
CA TYR A 132 -15.36 6.85 -7.09
C TYR A 132 -16.07 6.53 -5.76
N ILE A 133 -15.38 6.61 -4.63
CA ILE A 133 -15.97 6.53 -3.29
C ILE A 133 -15.63 7.82 -2.55
N ALA A 134 -16.67 8.55 -2.15
CA ALA A 134 -16.54 9.66 -1.23
C ALA A 134 -16.66 9.14 0.20
N ILE A 135 -15.65 9.41 1.02
CA ILE A 135 -15.64 9.11 2.45
C ILE A 135 -15.74 10.44 3.18
N ASP A 136 -16.68 10.54 4.11
CA ASP A 136 -16.74 11.65 5.06
C ASP A 136 -15.71 11.40 6.16
N PRO A 137 -14.64 12.20 6.26
CA PRO A 137 -13.57 11.92 7.21
C PRO A 137 -14.07 12.08 8.65
N LEU A 138 -13.90 11.02 9.45
CA LEU A 138 -14.20 11.07 10.88
C LEU A 138 -12.91 11.41 11.63
N LEU A 139 -12.71 12.70 11.88
CA LEU A 139 -11.50 13.21 12.50
C LEU A 139 -11.58 13.15 14.03
N TYR A 140 -10.65 12.42 14.64
CA TYR A 140 -10.43 12.39 16.08
C TYR A 140 -9.24 13.29 16.43
N PRO A 141 -9.40 14.30 17.31
CA PRO A 141 -8.28 15.13 17.76
C PRO A 141 -7.15 14.31 18.37
N GLU A 142 -7.50 13.26 19.11
CA GLU A 142 -6.59 12.24 19.62
C GLU A 142 -7.31 10.89 19.63
N TYR A 143 -6.63 9.85 19.15
CA TYR A 143 -7.13 8.48 19.12
C TYR A 143 -6.01 7.52 19.51
N THR A 144 -6.24 6.69 20.53
CA THR A 144 -5.20 5.82 21.08
C THR A 144 -5.41 4.37 20.67
N ILE A 145 -4.38 3.75 20.10
CA ILE A 145 -4.36 2.34 19.70
C ILE A 145 -3.16 1.68 20.37
N GLY A 146 -3.39 0.62 21.15
CA GLY A 146 -2.28 -0.11 21.81
C GLY A 146 -1.38 0.76 22.69
N GLY A 147 -1.91 1.85 23.28
CA GLY A 147 -1.14 2.83 24.07
C GLY A 147 -0.43 3.92 23.26
N VAL A 148 -0.53 3.91 21.93
CA VAL A 148 0.06 4.92 21.03
C VAL A 148 -1.00 5.91 20.58
N SER A 149 -0.76 7.21 20.77
CA SER A 149 -1.66 8.28 20.35
C SER A 149 -1.46 8.68 18.88
N PHE A 150 -2.57 8.76 18.16
CA PHE A 150 -2.69 9.34 16.83
C PHE A 150 -3.48 10.65 16.94
N TYR A 151 -2.82 11.78 16.70
CA TYR A 151 -3.45 13.10 16.63
C TYR A 151 -4.02 13.39 15.25
N ASP A 152 -5.12 14.14 15.20
CA ASP A 152 -5.86 14.47 13.96
C ASP A 152 -6.04 13.23 13.09
N TYR A 153 -6.52 12.16 13.73
CA TYR A 153 -6.58 10.84 13.16
C TYR A 153 -7.92 10.59 12.47
N ASP A 154 -7.85 10.10 11.23
CA ASP A 154 -8.98 9.57 10.49
C ASP A 154 -8.75 8.06 10.30
N PRO A 155 -9.61 7.18 10.85
CA PRO A 155 -9.47 5.73 10.71
C PRO A 155 -9.43 5.23 9.26
N SER A 156 -9.98 5.99 8.31
CA SER A 156 -9.94 5.65 6.89
C SER A 156 -8.60 6.03 6.22
N ALA A 157 -7.77 6.84 6.88
CA ALA A 157 -6.55 7.38 6.30
C ALA A 157 -5.36 6.42 6.32
N VAL A 158 -5.44 5.33 7.10
CA VAL A 158 -4.43 4.27 7.17
C VAL A 158 -5.11 2.90 7.14
N SER A 159 -4.77 2.10 6.14
CA SER A 159 -5.13 0.69 6.05
C SER A 159 -3.89 -0.18 6.20
N ILE A 160 -4.06 -1.32 6.86
CA ILE A 160 -3.02 -2.34 6.98
C ILE A 160 -3.33 -3.45 6.00
N TRP A 161 -2.54 -3.55 4.94
CA TRP A 161 -2.62 -4.67 4.02
C TRP A 161 -1.79 -5.84 4.55
N ARG A 162 -2.42 -6.99 4.74
CA ARG A 162 -1.75 -8.24 5.11
C ARG A 162 -1.78 -9.18 3.91
N SER A 163 -0.63 -9.72 3.54
CA SER A 163 -0.51 -10.73 2.48
C SER A 163 -0.92 -12.11 3.00
N ASP A 164 -1.78 -12.81 2.28
CA ASP A 164 -2.21 -14.18 2.65
C ASP A 164 -1.15 -15.24 2.29
N ALA A 165 -0.14 -14.87 1.48
CA ALA A 165 0.98 -15.75 1.11
C ALA A 165 1.90 -16.18 2.28
N LEU A 166 1.63 -15.72 3.51
CA LEU A 166 2.40 -16.07 4.71
C LEU A 166 1.80 -17.25 5.50
N GLU A 167 0.69 -17.84 5.03
CA GLU A 167 0.10 -19.06 5.62
C GLU A 167 0.47 -20.37 4.88
N GLN A 168 1.57 -20.39 4.11
CA GLN A 168 2.07 -21.61 3.42
C GLN A 168 3.39 -22.12 4.00
#